data_AF-A0AAW0YQT8-F1
#
_entry.id   AF-A0AAW0YQT8-F1
#
_cell.length_a   1.000
_cell.length_b   1.000
_cell.length_c   1.000
_cell.angle_alpha   90.00
_cell.angle_beta   90.00
_cell.angle_gamma   90.00
#
_symmetry.space_group_name_H-M   'P 1'
#
loop_
_entity.id
_entity.type
_entity.pdbx_description
1 polymer ?
#
loop_
_entity_poly.entity_id
_entity_poly.type
_entity_poly.pdbx_seq_one_letter_code
_entity_poly.pdbx_strand_id
1 'polypeptide(L)'
;MKTKKLITLEKYSVVAVRAKVSVEVEQRKRLGTWAKRVLVLDGATLYAYKTKGDGGSVGGWAVGGADVYVARGSDSTRDDGRHILVVSRPPAYKLTFSFNTTYEQARLIQALSSSGATVTGLDAIMLLKDLRKQQEEERKDEERKKQIKEQTGALEERRE
;
A
#
# COMPACT_ATOMS: atom_id res chain seq x y z
N MET A 1 16.10 3.64 -28.61
CA MET A 1 14.95 4.00 -27.76
C MET A 1 15.47 4.60 -26.46
N LYS A 2 15.07 5.83 -26.11
CA LYS A 2 15.51 6.50 -24.88
C LYS A 2 14.60 6.10 -23.72
N THR A 3 15.12 5.34 -22.75
CA THR A 3 14.41 4.96 -21.52
C THR A 3 14.31 6.18 -20.62
N LYS A 4 13.10 6.70 -20.40
CA LYS A 4 12.87 7.77 -19.41
C LYS A 4 13.09 7.20 -18.01
N LYS A 5 14.11 7.72 -17.32
CA LYS A 5 14.34 7.50 -15.88
C LYS A 5 13.10 7.95 -15.12
N LEU A 6 12.43 7.04 -14.41
CA LEU A 6 11.57 7.42 -13.31
C LEU A 6 12.46 7.96 -12.20
N ILE A 7 12.48 9.27 -12.03
CA ILE A 7 13.09 9.94 -10.89
C ILE A 7 12.01 9.99 -9.81
N THR A 8 12.04 9.07 -8.85
CA THR A 8 11.25 9.17 -7.61
C THR A 8 12.09 9.91 -6.58
N LEU A 9 11.75 11.18 -6.33
CA LEU A 9 12.44 12.11 -5.44
C LEU A 9 11.92 12.07 -3.98
N GLU A 10 11.12 11.07 -3.60
CA GLU A 10 10.55 10.99 -2.25
C GLU A 10 11.05 9.75 -1.50
N LYS A 11 11.58 9.98 -0.29
CA LYS A 11 11.99 8.96 0.67
C LYS A 11 10.74 8.26 1.22
N TYR A 12 10.30 7.21 0.53
CA TYR A 12 9.14 6.37 0.87
C TYR A 12 7.80 7.02 0.52
N SER A 13 7.37 6.86 -0.74
CA SER A 13 6.00 7.14 -1.14
C SER A 13 5.32 5.88 -1.66
N VAL A 14 4.21 5.52 -1.01
CA VAL A 14 3.22 4.59 -1.54
C VAL A 14 2.52 5.30 -2.69
N VAL A 15 3.13 5.26 -3.87
CA VAL A 15 2.50 5.79 -5.07
C VAL A 15 1.37 4.83 -5.43
N ALA A 16 0.14 5.23 -5.14
CA ALA A 16 -1.08 4.54 -5.56
C ALA A 16 -1.63 5.25 -6.79
N VAL A 17 -1.29 4.76 -7.99
CA VAL A 17 -1.90 5.20 -9.24
C VAL A 17 -2.59 3.99 -9.83
N ARG A 18 -3.93 4.02 -9.93
CA ARG A 18 -4.81 2.98 -10.49
C ARG A 18 -4.16 1.59 -10.49
N ALA A 19 -4.32 0.91 -9.35
CA ALA A 19 -3.81 -0.41 -8.97
C ALA A 19 -2.29 -0.56 -8.74
N LYS A 20 -1.39 0.30 -9.24
CA LYS A 20 0.04 0.19 -8.90
C LYS A 20 0.25 0.70 -7.48
N VAL A 21 0.41 -0.20 -6.51
CA VAL A 21 0.90 0.11 -5.16
C VAL A 21 2.37 -0.27 -5.10
N SER A 22 3.24 0.75 -5.05
CA SER A 22 4.68 0.58 -4.85
C SER A 22 5.05 0.79 -3.39
N VAL A 23 5.42 -0.27 -2.69
CA VAL A 23 5.94 -0.18 -1.32
C VAL A 23 7.27 -0.90 -1.25
N GLU A 24 8.27 -0.25 -0.64
CA GLU A 24 9.51 -0.93 -0.23
C GLU A 24 9.25 -1.72 1.05
N VAL A 25 9.18 -3.04 0.95
CA VAL A 25 8.84 -3.92 2.06
C VAL A 25 9.86 -5.04 2.16
N GLU A 26 10.21 -5.46 3.38
CA GLU A 26 10.91 -6.72 3.52
C GLU A 26 9.94 -7.89 3.29
N GLN A 27 10.32 -8.82 2.40
CA GLN A 27 9.57 -10.04 2.10
C GLN A 27 10.34 -11.27 2.62
N ARG A 28 9.67 -12.20 3.31
CA ARG A 28 10.23 -13.53 3.65
C ARG A 28 9.61 -14.62 2.77
N LYS A 29 10.43 -15.32 1.97
CA LYS A 29 10.04 -16.58 1.28
C LYS A 29 10.25 -17.76 2.25
N ARG A 30 9.83 -18.97 1.84
CA ARG A 30 10.13 -20.27 2.50
C ARG A 30 11.63 -20.49 2.78
N LEU A 31 12.51 -19.69 2.14
CA LEU A 31 13.97 -19.66 2.27
C LEU A 31 14.51 -18.81 3.45
N GLY A 32 13.65 -18.19 4.26
CA GLY A 32 14.03 -17.78 5.62
C GLY A 32 14.63 -16.39 5.82
N THR A 33 14.98 -15.63 4.78
CA THR A 33 15.56 -14.28 4.92
C THR A 33 14.62 -13.15 4.47
N TRP A 34 14.70 -12.02 5.18
CA TRP A 34 13.99 -10.78 4.86
C TRP A 34 14.76 -9.98 3.80
N ALA A 35 14.07 -9.43 2.81
CA ALA A 35 14.72 -8.61 1.80
C ALA A 35 13.82 -7.48 1.32
N LYS A 36 14.36 -6.26 1.23
CA LYS A 36 13.62 -5.08 0.75
C LYS A 36 13.24 -5.26 -0.72
N ARG A 37 11.98 -5.01 -1.04
CA ARG A 37 11.38 -5.20 -2.37
C ARG A 37 10.42 -4.07 -2.67
N VAL A 38 10.37 -3.65 -3.93
CA VAL A 38 9.28 -2.82 -4.44
C VAL A 38 8.11 -3.73 -4.83
N LEU A 39 6.98 -3.59 -4.16
CA LEU A 39 5.76 -4.30 -4.55
C LEU A 39 5.10 -3.58 -5.73
N VAL A 40 4.42 -4.29 -6.62
CA VAL A 40 3.56 -3.67 -7.65
C VAL A 40 2.35 -4.56 -7.80
N LEU A 41 1.17 -4.04 -7.49
CA LEU A 41 -0.08 -4.72 -7.79
C LEU A 41 -0.53 -4.31 -9.21
N ASP A 42 -0.82 -5.28 -10.06
CA ASP A 42 -1.33 -5.06 -11.41
C ASP A 42 -2.48 -6.04 -11.66
N GLY A 43 -3.70 -5.48 -11.79
CA GLY A 43 -4.93 -6.24 -11.71
C GLY A 43 -4.98 -7.11 -10.44
N ALA A 44 -5.18 -8.41 -10.61
CA ALA A 44 -5.22 -9.39 -9.52
C ALA A 44 -3.87 -10.07 -9.23
N THR A 45 -2.74 -9.50 -9.70
CA THR A 45 -1.40 -10.07 -9.50
C THR A 45 -0.48 -9.11 -8.76
N LEU A 46 0.06 -9.55 -7.63
CA LEU A 46 1.08 -8.83 -6.87
C LEU A 46 2.47 -9.26 -7.34
N TYR A 47 3.27 -8.31 -7.79
CA TYR A 47 4.66 -8.51 -8.18
C TYR A 47 5.60 -7.94 -7.12
N ALA A 48 6.78 -8.53 -6.98
CA ALA A 48 7.86 -7.98 -6.17
C ALA A 48 9.12 -7.77 -7.02
N TYR A 49 9.70 -6.58 -6.96
CA TYR A 49 10.89 -6.17 -7.69
C TYR A 49 12.04 -5.85 -6.73
N LYS A 50 13.28 -5.93 -7.22
CA LYS A 50 14.45 -5.45 -6.47
C LYS A 50 14.46 -3.91 -6.46
N THR A 51 15.02 -3.32 -5.40
CA THR A 51 15.04 -1.87 -5.19
C THR A 51 16.09 -1.11 -6.01
N LYS A 52 17.07 -1.79 -6.64
CA LYS A 52 18.10 -1.16 -7.49
C LYS A 52 18.52 -2.01 -8.68
N GLY A 53 18.74 -1.36 -9.83
CA GLY A 53 19.65 -1.76 -10.93
C GLY A 53 19.23 -2.94 -11.80
N ASP A 54 18.47 -3.89 -11.26
CA ASP A 54 18.09 -5.10 -11.97
C ASP A 54 16.70 -4.95 -12.59
N GLY A 55 16.62 -5.08 -13.91
CA GLY A 55 15.35 -5.35 -14.58
C GLY A 55 14.83 -6.74 -14.19
N GLY A 56 13.54 -6.83 -13.85
CA GLY A 56 12.85 -8.10 -13.66
C GLY A 56 12.17 -8.26 -12.30
N SER A 57 11.00 -8.92 -12.31
CA SER A 57 10.30 -9.30 -11.08
C SER A 57 10.98 -10.52 -10.44
N VAL A 58 11.03 -10.54 -9.11
CA VAL A 58 11.53 -11.66 -8.29
C VAL A 58 10.42 -12.69 -8.00
N GLY A 59 9.20 -12.35 -8.40
CA GLY A 59 8.01 -13.19 -8.31
C GLY A 59 6.74 -12.41 -8.62
N GLY A 60 5.69 -13.16 -8.97
CA GLY A 60 4.33 -12.70 -9.14
C GLY A 60 3.36 -13.68 -8.48
N TRP A 61 2.34 -13.17 -7.80
CA TRP A 61 1.37 -13.97 -7.05
C TRP A 61 -0.05 -13.49 -7.34
N ALA A 62 -0.90 -14.40 -7.81
CA ALA A 62 -2.31 -14.13 -8.02
C ALA A 62 -3.04 -14.00 -6.68
N VAL A 63 -3.53 -12.81 -6.36
CA VAL A 63 -4.11 -12.45 -5.05
C VAL A 63 -5.61 -12.73 -4.93
N GLY A 64 -6.28 -13.01 -6.05
CA GLY A 64 -7.69 -13.42 -6.03
C GLY A 64 -7.89 -14.69 -5.20
N GLY A 65 -8.74 -14.60 -4.17
CA GLY A 65 -8.99 -15.69 -3.22
C GLY A 65 -7.84 -15.95 -2.24
N ALA A 66 -6.90 -15.02 -2.09
CA ALA A 66 -5.91 -15.06 -1.01
C ALA A 66 -6.49 -14.43 0.26
N ASP A 67 -6.11 -14.96 1.42
CA ASP A 67 -6.39 -14.37 2.72
C ASP A 67 -5.34 -13.30 3.07
N VAL A 68 -5.80 -12.14 3.53
CA VAL A 68 -4.98 -11.02 3.99
C VAL A 68 -5.29 -10.73 5.44
N TYR A 69 -4.29 -10.85 6.32
CA TYR A 69 -4.47 -10.61 7.73
C TYR A 69 -3.23 -10.00 8.38
N VAL A 70 -3.44 -9.21 9.43
CA VAL A 70 -2.37 -8.72 10.30
C VAL A 70 -1.93 -9.89 11.20
N ALA A 71 -0.62 -10.10 11.31
CA ALA A 71 -0.10 -11.13 12.22
C ALA A 71 -0.47 -10.80 13.68
N ARG A 72 -0.55 -11.82 14.56
CA ARG A 72 -0.99 -11.66 15.96
C ARG A 72 0.12 -12.03 16.94
N GLY A 73 0.01 -11.53 18.17
CA GLY A 73 0.94 -11.84 19.25
C GLY A 73 2.34 -11.29 18.98
N SER A 74 3.38 -12.05 19.32
CA SER A 74 4.79 -11.68 19.06
C SER A 74 5.12 -11.51 17.58
N ASP A 75 4.26 -11.98 16.67
CA ASP A 75 4.47 -11.86 15.22
C ASP A 75 3.79 -10.63 14.61
N SER A 76 2.96 -9.88 15.36
CA SER A 76 2.22 -8.71 14.85
C SER A 76 3.13 -7.53 14.52
N THR A 77 4.22 -7.44 15.26
CA THR A 77 5.30 -6.48 15.10
C THR A 77 6.62 -7.20 15.19
N ARG A 78 7.57 -6.86 14.32
CA ARG A 78 8.96 -7.28 14.53
C ARG A 78 9.54 -6.61 15.78
N ASP A 79 10.63 -7.16 16.27
CA ASP A 79 11.41 -6.60 17.39
C ASP A 79 11.87 -5.15 17.11
N ASP A 80 11.95 -4.75 15.83
CA ASP A 80 12.25 -3.39 15.37
C ASP A 80 11.03 -2.46 15.28
N GLY A 81 9.86 -2.90 15.76
CA GLY A 81 8.61 -2.12 15.79
C GLY A 81 7.82 -2.08 14.48
N ARG A 82 8.30 -2.75 13.42
CA ARG A 82 7.61 -2.75 12.12
C ARG A 82 6.35 -3.61 12.12
N HIS A 83 5.33 -3.16 11.41
CA HIS A 83 4.02 -3.81 11.35
C HIS A 83 3.99 -4.96 10.35
N ILE A 84 3.42 -6.10 10.73
CA ILE A 84 3.47 -7.32 9.93
C ILE A 84 2.12 -7.64 9.28
N LEU A 85 2.15 -7.81 7.96
CA LEU A 85 1.02 -8.29 7.17
C LEU A 85 1.34 -9.66 6.57
N VAL A 86 0.36 -10.54 6.56
CA VAL A 86 0.45 -11.84 5.91
C VAL A 86 -0.57 -11.91 4.77
N VAL A 87 -0.11 -12.38 3.62
CA VAL A 87 -0.96 -12.72 2.47
C VAL A 87 -0.75 -14.20 2.16
N SER A 88 -1.80 -14.99 2.28
CA SER A 88 -1.72 -16.45 2.20
C SER A 88 -2.73 -16.99 1.20
N ARG A 89 -2.32 -17.93 0.36
CA ARG A 89 -3.21 -18.70 -0.49
C ARG A 89 -2.77 -20.16 -0.47
N PRO A 90 -3.21 -20.95 0.52
CA PRO A 90 -2.83 -22.35 0.61
C PRO A 90 -3.36 -23.17 -0.59
N PRO A 91 -2.59 -24.16 -1.09
CA PRO A 91 -1.21 -24.50 -0.73
C PRO A 91 -0.15 -23.67 -1.50
N ALA A 92 -0.56 -22.74 -2.36
CA ALA A 92 0.30 -22.06 -3.32
C ALA A 92 1.42 -21.21 -2.67
N TYR A 93 1.08 -20.34 -1.72
CA TYR A 93 2.07 -19.47 -1.08
C TYR A 93 1.60 -18.90 0.27
N LYS A 94 2.58 -18.44 1.06
CA LYS A 94 2.41 -17.56 2.21
C LYS A 94 3.49 -16.48 2.15
N LEU A 95 3.07 -15.22 2.07
CA LEU A 95 3.94 -14.05 1.98
C LEU A 95 3.80 -13.24 3.28
N THR A 96 4.94 -12.87 3.86
CA THR A 96 4.97 -11.98 5.03
C THR A 96 5.68 -10.70 4.64
N PHE A 97 5.05 -9.57 4.97
CA PHE A 97 5.48 -8.21 4.65
C PHE A 97 5.65 -7.41 5.95
N SER A 98 6.68 -6.56 6.02
CA SER A 98 6.88 -5.60 7.13
C SER A 98 6.81 -4.14 6.67
N PHE A 99 6.04 -3.32 7.38
CA PHE A 99 5.80 -1.91 7.05
C PHE A 99 6.35 -1.00 8.15
N ASN A 100 6.74 0.22 7.78
CA ASN A 100 7.19 1.22 8.74
C ASN A 100 5.99 1.86 9.46
N THR A 101 4.82 1.88 8.82
CA THR A 101 3.61 2.48 9.40
C THR A 101 2.38 1.60 9.17
N THR A 102 1.39 1.74 10.06
CA THR A 102 0.06 1.15 9.89
C THR A 102 -0.67 1.72 8.67
N TYR A 103 -0.37 2.96 8.27
CA TYR A 103 -0.94 3.59 7.08
C TYR A 103 -0.51 2.86 5.79
N GLU A 104 0.80 2.61 5.62
CA GLU A 104 1.33 1.84 4.49
C GLU A 104 0.73 0.43 4.43
N GLN A 105 0.64 -0.22 5.59
CA GLN A 105 0.01 -1.52 5.74
C GLN A 105 -1.46 -1.50 5.31
N ALA A 106 -2.24 -0.54 5.81
CA ALA A 106 -3.66 -0.38 5.48
C ALA A 106 -3.88 -0.10 3.99
N ARG A 107 -3.02 0.69 3.35
CA ARG A 107 -3.09 0.98 1.91
C ARG A 107 -2.88 -0.27 1.07
N LEU A 108 -1.94 -1.14 1.44
CA LEU A 108 -1.77 -2.42 0.76
C LEU A 108 -2.97 -3.34 0.98
N ILE A 109 -3.50 -3.44 2.21
CA ILE A 109 -4.73 -4.22 2.50
C ILE A 109 -5.89 -3.74 1.60
N GLN A 110 -6.10 -2.43 1.50
CA GLN A 110 -7.15 -1.83 0.67
C GLN A 110 -6.99 -2.22 -0.81
N ALA A 111 -5.77 -2.17 -1.33
CA ALA A 111 -5.47 -2.51 -2.72
C ALA A 111 -5.65 -4.01 -3.00
N LEU A 112 -5.19 -4.88 -2.10
CA LEU A 112 -5.35 -6.33 -2.21
C LEU A 112 -6.83 -6.73 -2.15
N SER A 113 -7.60 -6.13 -1.22
CA SER A 113 -9.03 -6.36 -1.10
C SER A 113 -9.78 -5.97 -2.38
N SER A 114 -9.45 -4.81 -2.95
CA SER A 114 -10.03 -4.35 -4.22
C SER A 114 -9.65 -5.23 -5.41
N SER A 115 -8.62 -6.07 -5.26
CA SER A 115 -8.12 -6.99 -6.29
C SER A 115 -8.56 -8.44 -6.06
N GLY A 116 -9.53 -8.67 -5.18
CA GLY A 116 -10.17 -9.96 -4.94
C GLY A 116 -9.57 -10.79 -3.80
N ALA A 117 -8.68 -10.22 -2.98
CA ALA A 117 -8.22 -10.86 -1.76
C ALA A 117 -9.25 -10.70 -0.63
N THR A 118 -9.40 -11.73 0.20
CA THR A 118 -10.28 -11.73 1.37
C THR A 118 -9.53 -11.16 2.56
N VAL A 119 -10.01 -10.03 3.10
CA VAL A 119 -9.43 -9.46 4.32
C VAL A 119 -10.02 -10.18 5.52
N THR A 120 -9.16 -10.84 6.29
CA THR A 120 -9.53 -11.61 7.46
C THR A 120 -8.85 -11.05 8.72
N GLY A 121 -9.48 -11.29 9.87
CA GLY A 121 -9.00 -10.81 11.15
C GLY A 121 -9.44 -9.37 11.49
N LEU A 122 -9.76 -9.17 12.76
CA LEU A 122 -10.31 -7.91 13.28
C LEU A 122 -9.35 -6.72 13.06
N ASP A 123 -8.06 -6.91 13.28
CA ASP A 123 -7.05 -5.84 13.19
C ASP A 123 -6.95 -5.28 11.76
N ALA A 124 -6.97 -6.15 10.74
CA ALA A 124 -6.96 -5.73 9.34
C ALA A 124 -8.23 -4.97 8.96
N ILE A 125 -9.38 -5.41 9.48
CA ILE A 125 -10.68 -4.75 9.26
C ILE A 125 -10.71 -3.37 9.93
N MET A 126 -10.16 -3.25 11.15
CA MET A 126 -10.07 -1.98 11.86
C MET A 126 -9.16 -1.00 11.14
N LEU A 127 -7.98 -1.43 10.69
CA LEU A 127 -7.07 -0.59 9.88
C LEU A 127 -7.74 -0.05 8.61
N LEU A 128 -8.57 -0.86 7.94
CA LEU A 128 -9.32 -0.39 6.77
C LEU A 128 -10.40 0.64 7.13
N LYS A 129 -11.06 0.50 8.27
CA LYS A 129 -12.05 1.47 8.74
C LYS A 129 -11.38 2.80 9.06
N ASP A 130 -10.27 2.76 9.78
CA ASP A 130 -9.50 3.95 10.15
C ASP A 130 -8.97 4.67 8.91
N LEU A 131 -8.42 3.92 7.94
CA LEU A 131 -7.95 4.48 6.68
C LEU A 131 -9.07 5.16 5.89
N ARG A 132 -10.25 4.54 5.82
CA ARG A 132 -11.42 5.13 5.12
C ARG A 132 -11.89 6.41 5.79
N LYS A 133 -11.90 6.44 7.13
CA LYS A 133 -12.24 7.64 7.89
C LYS A 133 -11.25 8.77 7.62
N GLN A 134 -9.95 8.48 7.66
CA GLN A 134 -8.90 9.46 7.31
C GLN A 134 -9.08 9.99 5.88
N GLN A 135 -9.32 9.12 4.90
CA GLN A 135 -9.55 9.53 3.50
C GLN A 135 -10.80 10.40 3.34
N GLU A 136 -11.85 10.16 4.11
CA GLU A 136 -13.07 10.98 4.08
C GLU A 136 -12.85 12.36 4.69
N GLU A 137 -12.12 12.44 5.80
CA GLU A 137 -11.73 13.70 6.45
C GLU A 137 -10.84 14.54 5.53
N GLU A 138 -9.82 13.93 4.91
CA GLU A 138 -8.95 14.60 3.93
C GLU A 138 -9.76 15.15 2.75
N ARG A 139 -10.72 14.38 2.22
CA ARG A 139 -11.57 14.84 1.12
C ARG A 139 -12.45 16.04 1.52
N LYS A 140 -13.06 16.00 2.71
CA LYS A 140 -13.89 17.12 3.21
C LYS A 140 -13.05 18.39 3.40
N ASP A 141 -11.83 18.25 3.90
CA ASP A 141 -10.91 19.38 4.07
C ASP A 141 -10.46 19.96 2.72
N GLU A 142 -10.21 19.12 1.72
CA GLU A 142 -9.90 19.58 0.36
C GLU A 142 -11.09 20.31 -0.29
N GLU A 143 -12.31 19.79 -0.14
CA GLU A 143 -13.53 20.44 -0.62
C GLU A 143 -13.75 21.80 0.06
N ARG A 144 -13.54 21.88 1.38
CA ARG A 144 -13.64 23.12 2.14
C ARG A 144 -12.61 24.15 1.67
N LYS A 145 -11.36 23.73 1.42
CA LYS A 145 -10.30 24.61 0.88
C LYS A 145 -10.65 25.14 -0.51
N LYS A 146 -11.24 24.31 -1.38
CA LYS A 146 -11.70 24.73 -2.72
C LYS A 146 -12.82 25.77 -2.63
N GLN A 147 -13.84 25.52 -1.80
CA GLN A 147 -14.96 26.46 -1.62
C GLN A 147 -14.49 27.82 -1.08
N ILE A 148 -13.57 27.84 -0.12
CA ILE A 148 -13.01 29.10 0.40
C ILE A 148 -12.30 29.86 -0.72
N LYS A 149 -11.49 29.17 -1.53
CA LYS A 149 -10.75 29.79 -2.65
C LYS A 149 -11.69 30.39 -3.70
N GLU A 150 -12.77 29.68 -4.04
CA GLU A 150 -13.78 30.15 -4.98
C GLU A 150 -14.54 31.38 -4.43
N GLN A 151 -14.90 31.37 -3.15
CA GLN A 151 -15.56 32.51 -2.51
C GLN A 151 -14.65 33.74 -2.42
N THR A 152 -13.37 33.57 -2.11
CA THR A 152 -12.41 34.69 -2.06
C THR A 152 -12.14 35.26 -3.45
N GLY A 153 -12.01 34.43 -4.48
CA GLY A 153 -11.82 34.90 -5.86
C GLY A 153 -13.04 35.68 -6.38
N ALA A 154 -14.26 35.17 -6.11
CA ALA A 154 -15.49 35.86 -6.50
C ALA A 154 -15.73 37.19 -5.75
N LEU A 155 -15.15 37.36 -4.56
CA LEU A 155 -15.18 38.61 -3.81
C LEU A 155 -14.19 39.65 -4.35
N GLU A 156 -13.06 39.21 -4.90
CA GLU A 156 -12.06 40.08 -5.53
C GLU A 156 -12.56 40.59 -6.90
N GLU A 157 -13.15 39.73 -7.73
CA GLU A 157 -13.76 40.13 -9.02
C GLU A 157 -14.94 41.11 -8.88
N ARG A 158 -15.61 41.14 -7.72
CA ARG A 158 -16.69 42.11 -7.44
C ARG A 158 -16.18 43.47 -6.92
N ARG A 159 -14.89 43.58 -6.63
CA ARG A 159 -14.24 44.81 -6.14
C ARG A 159 -13.52 45.59 -7.25
N GLU A 160 -13.33 44.97 -8.41
CA GLU A 160 -12.88 45.63 -9.66
C GLU A 160 -14.08 46.15 -10.47
#